data_AF-A0A3D4EVM3-F1
#
_entry.id   AF-A0A3D4EVM3-F1
#
_cell.length_a   1.000
_cell.length_b   1.000
_cell.length_c   1.000
_cell.angle_alpha   90.00
_cell.angle_beta   90.00
_cell.angle_gamma   90.00
#
_symmetry.space_group_name_H-M   'P 1'
#
loop_
_entity.id
_entity.type
_entity.pdbx_description
1 polymer ?
#
loop_
_entity_poly.entity_id
_entity_poly.type
_entity_poly.pdbx_seq_one_letter_code
_entity_poly.pdbx_strand_id
1 'polypeptide(L)' 'LLPEICSNVCFGGTKRNRLFMTASTSVYAMYTETKGAHIT' A
#
# COMPACT_ATOMS: atom_id res chain seq x y z
N LEU A 1 5.02 -12.60 -3.59
CA LEU A 1 4.98 -12.32 -5.04
C LEU A 1 3.58 -11.81 -5.36
N LEU A 2 3.43 -10.63 -5.98
CA LEU A 2 2.11 -10.25 -6.51
C LEU A 2 1.88 -10.95 -7.85
N PRO A 3 0.64 -11.37 -8.15
CA PRO A 3 0.31 -12.06 -9.41
C PRO A 3 0.35 -11.13 -10.63
N GLU A 4 0.32 -9.80 -10.43
CA GLU A 4 0.29 -8.79 -11.46
C GLU A 4 1.30 -7.67 -11.17
N ILE A 5 1.73 -6.92 -12.20
CA ILE A 5 2.60 -5.75 -12.02
C ILE A 5 1.84 -4.67 -11.26
N CYS A 6 2.47 -4.20 -10.19
CA CYS A 6 1.94 -3.10 -9.40
C CYS A 6 2.31 -1.77 -10.05
N SER A 7 1.30 -0.93 -10.33
CA SER A 7 1.49 0.39 -10.94
C SER A 7 1.81 1.47 -9.91
N ASN A 8 1.23 1.36 -8.70
CA ASN A 8 1.38 2.35 -7.64
C ASN A 8 1.23 1.68 -6.26
N VAL A 9 1.89 2.25 -5.27
CA VAL A 9 1.82 1.85 -3.88
C VAL A 9 1.73 3.09 -2.98
N CYS A 10 0.84 3.06 -2.00
CA CYS A 10 0.68 4.16 -1.06
C CYS A 10 0.35 3.69 0.36
N PHE A 11 0.89 4.39 1.35
CA PHE A 11 0.50 4.20 2.75
C PHE A 11 -0.77 4.99 3.04
N GLY A 12 -1.72 4.35 3.69
CA GLY A 12 -2.99 4.95 4.09
C GLY A 12 -3.60 4.31 5.33
N GLY A 13 -4.89 4.57 5.54
CA GLY A 13 -5.60 4.23 6.77
C GLY A 13 -5.34 5.23 7.90
N THR A 14 -6.20 5.18 8.93
CA THR A 14 -6.18 6.13 10.06
C THR A 14 -4.85 6.13 10.82
N LYS A 15 -4.18 4.96 10.89
CA LYS A 15 -2.87 4.79 11.54
C LYS A 15 -1.69 4.84 10.56
N ARG A 16 -1.92 5.12 9.27
CA ARG A 16 -0.93 5.11 8.16
C ARG A 16 -0.07 3.83 8.10
N ASN A 17 -0.63 2.71 8.54
CA ASN A 17 0.02 1.40 8.62
C ASN A 17 -0.63 0.39 7.67
N ARG A 18 -1.38 0.87 6.69
CA ARG A 18 -1.97 0.04 5.63
C ARG A 18 -1.33 0.41 4.32
N LEU A 19 -0.70 -0.55 3.66
CA LEU A 19 -0.11 -0.40 2.35
C LEU A 19 -1.13 -0.83 1.30
N PHE A 20 -1.52 0.11 0.44
CA PHE A 20 -2.36 -0.14 -0.72
C PHE A 20 -1.48 -0.29 -1.95
N MET A 21 -1.79 -1.30 -2.77
CA MET A 21 -1.07 -1.64 -4.00
C MET A 21 -2.08 -1.78 -5.13
N THR A 22 -2.00 -0.92 -6.14
CA THR A 22 -2.89 -0.97 -7.31
C THR A 22 -2.22 -1.72 -8.45
N ALA A 23 -2.72 -2.91 -8.74
CA ALA A 23 -2.33 -3.69 -9.92
C ALA A 23 -3.28 -3.41 -11.09
N SER A 24 -3.06 -4.10 -12.22
CA SER A 24 -3.82 -3.87 -13.46
C SER A 24 -5.32 -4.09 -13.30
N THR A 25 -5.73 -5.16 -12.63
CA THR A 25 -7.16 -5.54 -12.51
C THR A 25 -7.63 -5.64 -11.07
N SER A 26 -6.71 -5.44 -10.12
CA SER A 26 -6.95 -5.73 -8.71
C SER A 26 -6.26 -4.71 -7.81
N VAL A 27 -6.81 -4.53 -6.61
CA VAL A 27 -6.22 -3.68 -5.57
C VAL A 27 -5.98 -4.54 -4.34
N TYR A 28 -4.73 -4.57 -3.89
CA TYR A 28 -4.31 -5.29 -2.70
C TYR A 28 -4.13 -4.32 -1.54
N ALA A 29 -4.52 -4.74 -0.34
CA ALA A 29 -4.30 -3.99 0.89
C ALA A 29 -3.68 -4.91 1.94
N MET A 30 -2.57 -4.46 2.53
CA MET A 30 -1.86 -5.19 3.57
C MET A 30 -1.63 -4.29 4.77
N TYR A 31 -1.71 -4.86 5.98
CA TYR A 31 -1.22 -4.16 7.16
C TYR A 31 0.29 -4.33 7.27
N THR A 32 0.98 -3.21 7.46
CA THR A 32 2.41 -3.15 7.74
C THR A 32 2.62 -2.77 9.19
N GLU A 33 3.68 -3.29 9.82
CA GLU A 33 4.07 -2.83 11.16
C GLU A 33 4.69 -1.43 11.12
N THR A 34 5.13 -0.98 9.94
CA THR A 34 5.68 0.35 9.70
C THR A 34 4.59 1.38 9.38
N LYS A 35 4.85 2.63 9.73
CA LYS A 35 4.02 3.79 9.34
C LYS A 35 4.63 4.48 8.13
N GLY A 36 3.79 4.90 7.19
CA GLY A 36 4.23 5.67 6.03
C GLY A 36 4.96 6.95 6.41
N ALA A 37 6.01 7.30 5.66
CA ALA A 37 6.81 8.50 5.90
C ALA A 37 5.93 9.76 5.80
N HIS A 38 6.05 10.63 6.80
CA HIS A 38 5.41 11.95 6.82
C HIS A 38 6.49 12.99 7.04
N ILE A 39 6.87 13.68 5.96
CA ILE A 39 7.79 14.80 6.03
C ILE A 39 6.93 16.02 6.36
N THR A 40 7.24 16.66 7.48
CA THR A 40 6.57 17.88 7.95
C THR A 40 7.42 19.07 7.55
#